data_AF-A0A1B9ADF9-F1
#
_entry.id   AF-A0A1B9ADF9-F1
#
_cell.length_a   1.000
_cell.length_b   1.000
_cell.length_c   1.000
_cell.angle_alpha   90.00
_cell.angle_beta   90.00
_cell.angle_gamma   90.00
#
_symmetry.space_group_name_H-M   'P 1'
#
loop_
_entity.id
_entity.type
_entity.pdbx_description
1 polymer ?
#
loop_
_entity_poly.entity_id
_entity_poly.type
_entity_poly.pdbx_seq_one_letter_code
_entity_poly.pdbx_strand_id
1 'polypeptide(L)' 'MNRKIRVFLFVFFCYLLWLYFAIYESSIYNWWTVNVIKHATDDTVQIGVSLVKVFVGTVIFTLSGFIFYLLLRKRS' A
#
# COMPACT_ATOMS: atom_id res chain seq x y z
N MET A 1 23.13 3.60 -12.49
CA MET A 1 21.81 4.13 -12.08
C MET A 1 21.92 4.86 -10.74
N ASN A 2 21.42 6.10 -10.66
CA ASN A 2 21.47 6.91 -9.43
C ASN A 2 20.84 6.17 -8.24
N ARG A 3 21.51 6.22 -7.08
CA ARG A 3 21.05 5.54 -5.85
C ARG A 3 19.64 5.97 -5.45
N LYS A 4 19.31 7.26 -5.64
CA LYS A 4 17.96 7.82 -5.44
C LYS A 4 16.91 7.12 -6.29
N ILE A 5 17.19 6.97 -7.59
CA ILE A 5 16.29 6.31 -8.55
C ILE A 5 16.08 4.84 -8.19
N ARG A 6 17.14 4.14 -7.76
CA ARG A 6 17.03 2.73 -7.34
C ARG A 6 16.12 2.56 -6.13
N VAL A 7 16.28 3.40 -5.10
CA VAL A 7 15.43 3.35 -3.91
C VAL A 7 13.99 3.67 -4.25
N PHE A 8 13.77 4.70 -5.06
CA PHE A 8 12.43 5.08 -5.52
C PHE A 8 11.73 3.93 -6.25
N LEU A 9 12.39 3.33 -7.24
CA LEU A 9 11.81 2.21 -8.01
C LEU A 9 11.51 0.99 -7.13
N PHE A 10 12.39 0.68 -6.18
CA PHE A 10 12.17 -0.42 -5.25
C PHE A 10 10.95 -0.19 -4.36
N VAL A 11 10.86 0.99 -3.73
CA VAL A 11 9.71 1.35 -2.87
C VAL A 11 8.42 1.38 -3.67
N PHE A 12 8.46 1.94 -4.88
CA PHE A 12 7.31 1.99 -5.77
C PHE A 12 6.84 0.58 -6.17
N PHE A 13 7.77 -0.32 -6.48
CA PHE A 13 7.44 -1.72 -6.78
C PHE A 13 6.81 -2.44 -5.57
N CYS A 14 7.37 -2.26 -4.36
CA CYS A 14 6.78 -2.80 -3.13
C CYS A 14 5.37 -2.23 -2.87
N TYR A 15 5.16 -0.94 -3.13
CA TYR A 15 3.84 -0.31 -3.01
C TYR A 15 2.83 -0.92 -3.99
N LEU A 16 3.21 -1.12 -5.26
CA LEU A 16 2.33 -1.74 -6.26
C LEU A 16 1.97 -3.18 -5.89
N LEU A 17 2.94 -3.97 -5.41
CA LEU A 17 2.67 -5.32 -4.92
C LEU A 17 1.70 -5.30 -3.75
N TRP A 18 1.95 -4.47 -2.74
CA TRP A 18 1.04 -4.34 -1.60
C TRP A 18 -0.37 -3.92 -2.05
N LEU A 19 -0.48 -2.93 -2.95
CA LEU A 19 -1.77 -2.44 -3.44
C LEU A 19 -2.55 -3.55 -4.17
N TYR A 20 -1.85 -4.34 -5.00
CA TYR A 20 -2.45 -5.48 -5.69
C TYR A 20 -3.01 -6.50 -4.69
N PHE A 21 -2.19 -6.94 -3.74
CA PHE A 21 -2.63 -7.89 -2.71
C PHE A 21 -3.77 -7.30 -1.86
N ALA A 22 -3.72 -6.00 -1.55
CA ALA A 22 -4.69 -5.34 -0.69
C ALA A 22 -6.07 -5.19 -1.36
N ILE A 23 -6.11 -5.14 -2.69
CA ILE A 23 -7.36 -5.07 -3.46
C ILE A 23 -7.91 -6.46 -3.73
N TYR A 24 -7.08 -7.37 -4.26
CA TYR A 24 -7.55 -8.62 -4.86
C TYR A 24 -7.47 -9.82 -3.93
N GLU A 25 -6.43 -9.91 -3.10
CA GLU A 25 -6.15 -11.12 -2.32
C GLU A 25 -6.54 -10.99 -0.84
N SER A 26 -6.78 -9.76 -0.38
CA SER A 26 -7.07 -9.50 1.01
C SER A 26 -8.55 -9.66 1.35
N SER A 27 -8.81 -10.27 2.50
CA SER A 27 -10.14 -10.29 3.11
C SER A 27 -10.47 -8.94 3.76
N ILE A 28 -11.76 -8.59 3.84
CA ILE A 28 -12.24 -7.34 4.49
C ILE A 28 -11.83 -7.28 5.97
N TYR A 29 -11.63 -8.43 6.61
CA TYR A 29 -11.20 -8.52 8.01
C TYR A 29 -9.69 -8.32 8.19
N ASN A 30 -8.91 -8.31 7.11
CA ASN A 30 -7.47 -8.11 7.20
C ASN A 30 -7.17 -6.64 7.49
N TRP A 31 -6.31 -6.37 8.48
CA TRP A 31 -5.95 -4.99 8.87
C TRP A 31 -5.29 -4.18 7.73
N TRP A 32 -4.66 -4.86 6.77
CA TRP A 32 -3.96 -4.27 5.63
C TRP A 32 -4.82 -4.20 4.35
N THR A 33 -6.08 -4.64 4.41
CA THR A 33 -7.00 -4.53 3.28
C THR A 33 -7.37 -3.09 2.99
N VAL A 34 -7.54 -2.75 1.72
CA VAL A 34 -8.18 -1.49 1.32
C VAL A 34 -9.67 -1.66 1.02
N ASN A 35 -10.18 -2.88 1.13
CA ASN A 35 -11.57 -3.19 0.87
C ASN A 35 -12.46 -2.70 2.03
N VAL A 36 -13.66 -2.26 1.67
CA VAL A 36 -14.72 -1.82 2.59
C VAL A 36 -16.07 -2.30 2.07
N ILE A 37 -16.95 -2.66 3.00
CA ILE A 37 -18.33 -3.00 2.68
C ILE A 37 -19.04 -1.69 2.36
N LYS A 38 -19.49 -1.52 1.11
CA LYS A 38 -20.27 -0.35 0.68
C LYS A 38 -21.75 -0.53 0.95
N HIS A 39 -22.26 -1.72 0.65
CA HIS A 39 -23.64 -2.12 0.92
C HIS A 39 -23.67 -3.60 1.32
N ALA A 40 -24.49 -3.92 2.32
CA ALA A 40 -24.82 -5.28 2.69
C ALA A 40 -26.35 -5.38 2.66
N THR A 41 -26.86 -6.18 1.74
CA THR A 41 -28.26 -6.62 1.72
C THR A 41 -28.29 -8.07 2.21
N ASP A 42 -29.44 -8.58 2.63
CA ASP A 42 -29.59 -9.94 3.16
C ASP A 42 -28.97 -11.04 2.26
N ASP A 43 -28.92 -10.82 0.94
CA ASP A 43 -28.41 -11.79 -0.02
C ASP A 43 -27.04 -11.43 -0.64
N THR A 44 -26.56 -10.19 -0.53
CA THR A 44 -25.31 -9.76 -1.22
C THR A 44 -24.50 -8.72 -0.46
N VAL A 45 -23.17 -8.88 -0.50
CA VAL A 45 -22.21 -7.91 0.03
C VAL A 45 -21.50 -7.22 -1.13
N GLN A 46 -21.73 -5.92 -1.30
CA GLN A 46 -21.00 -5.11 -2.26
C GLN A 46 -19.70 -4.61 -1.63
N ILE A 47 -18.58 -5.16 -2.11
CA ILE A 47 -17.24 -4.77 -1.69
C ILE A 47 -16.72 -3.68 -2.62
N GLY A 48 -16.20 -2.60 -2.05
CA GLY A 48 -15.51 -1.55 -2.81
C GLY A 48 -14.16 -1.21 -2.20
N VAL A 49 -13.36 -0.47 -2.96
CA VAL A 49 -12.07 0.05 -2.48
C VAL A 49 -12.28 1.36 -1.73
N SER A 50 -11.73 1.46 -0.53
CA SER A 50 -11.73 2.68 0.27
C SER A 50 -10.54 3.57 -0.10
N LEU A 51 -10.81 4.74 -0.70
CA LEU A 51 -9.78 5.73 -1.04
C LEU A 51 -8.99 6.20 0.18
N VAL A 52 -9.65 6.31 1.34
CA VAL A 52 -8.98 6.69 2.60
C VAL A 52 -7.94 5.65 3.00
N LYS A 53 -8.29 4.35 2.93
CA LYS A 53 -7.34 3.27 3.25
C LYS A 53 -6.17 3.21 2.25
N VAL A 54 -6.45 3.41 0.96
CA VAL A 54 -5.41 3.51 -0.07
C VAL A 54 -4.47 4.68 0.24
N PHE A 55 -5.01 5.86 0.56
CA PHE A 55 -4.22 7.04 0.88
C PHE A 55 -3.32 6.84 2.11
N VAL A 56 -3.85 6.23 3.18
CA VAL A 56 -3.07 5.85 4.37
C VAL A 56 -1.91 4.93 3.98
N GLY A 57 -2.17 3.91 3.16
CA GLY A 57 -1.13 3.03 2.62
C GLY A 57 -0.05 3.79 1.84
N THR A 58 -0.45 4.69 0.94
CA THR A 58 0.48 5.52 0.16
C THR A 58 1.38 6.35 1.07
N VAL A 59 0.84 6.97 2.13
CA VAL A 59 1.63 7.74 3.10
C VAL A 59 2.64 6.84 3.82
N ILE A 60 2.21 5.65 4.28
CA ILE A 60 3.10 4.69 4.96
C ILE A 60 4.26 4.28 4.05
N PHE A 61 4.00 3.94 2.79
CA PHE A 61 5.05 3.55 1.83
C PHE A 61 5.98 4.72 1.49
N THR A 62 5.46 5.94 1.42
CA THR A 62 6.27 7.13 1.17
C THR A 62 7.23 7.39 2.34
N LEU A 63 6.73 7.31 3.58
CA LEU A 63 7.54 7.46 4.78
C LEU A 63 8.59 6.34 4.91
N SER A 64 8.21 5.08 4.66
CA SER A 64 9.14 3.95 4.71
C SER A 64 10.25 4.10 3.66
N GLY A 65 9.91 4.53 2.44
CA GLY A 65 10.89 4.83 1.40
C GLY A 65 11.85 5.96 1.76
N PHE A 66 11.34 7.02 2.39
CA PHE A 66 12.17 8.12 2.88
C PHE A 66 13.15 7.65 3.98
N ILE A 67 12.67 6.87 4.95
CA ILE A 67 13.50 6.29 6.01
C ILE A 67 14.57 5.37 5.38
N PHE A 68 14.19 4.51 4.44
CA PHE A 68 15.11 3.61 3.76
C PHE A 68 16.20 4.37 2.99
N TYR A 69 15.84 5.47 2.34
CA TYR A 69 16.79 6.38 1.70
C TYR A 69 17.80 6.98 2.69
N LEU A 70 17.33 7.46 3.86
CA LEU A 70 18.21 8.02 4.90
C LEU A 70 19.16 6.97 5.48
N LEU A 71 18.66 5.76 5.77
CA LEU A 71 19.48 4.65 6.28
C LEU A 71 20.58 4.27 5.30
N LEU A 72 20.26 4.21 4.01
CA LEU A 72 21.23 3.97 2.96
C LEU A 72 22.28 5.09 2.90
N ARG A 73 21.86 6.36 2.99
CA ARG A 73 22.80 7.49 3.00
C ARG A 73 23.81 7.42 4.15
N LYS A 74 23.38 7.05 5.37
CA LYS A 74 24.26 6.98 6.55
C LYS A 74 25.34 5.88 6.46
N ARG A 75 25.15 4.89 5.59
CA ARG A 75 26.05 3.73 5.41
C ARG A 75 27.11 3.92 4.32
N SER A 76 27.16 5.10 3.69
CA SER A 76 28.13 5.48 2.66
C SER A 76 28.93 6.68 3.13
#